data_AF-A0A7I8ICD4-F1
#
_entry.id   AF-A0A7I8ICD4-F1
#
_cell.length_a   1.000
_cell.length_b   1.000
_cell.length_c   1.000
_cell.angle_alpha   90.00
_cell.angle_beta   90.00
_cell.angle_gamma   90.00
#
_symmetry.space_group_name_H-M   'P 1'
#
loop_
_entity.id
_entity.type
_entity.pdbx_description
1 polymer ?
#
loop_
_entity_poly.entity_id
_entity_poly.type
_entity_poly.pdbx_seq_one_letter_code
_entity_poly.pdbx_strand_id
1 'polypeptide(L)'
;MDISEIQAEMMKRHVGPSFGFVKLRPGDDVPEIAMRWTKVLRTGSIEAKFTAVDINTIMFTLEKGQDTQELKDFILSQPEAYEMKIGEQKFRRPGDPPLEEVVERVRRAAGGGGVDPDTAAAEERRYSKEEL
;
A
#
# COMPACT_ATOMS: atom_id res chain seq x y z
N MET A 1 -42.40 9.41 4.63
CA MET A 1 -41.09 9.01 5.18
C MET A 1 -41.22 9.12 6.68
N ASP A 2 -41.13 8.00 7.38
CA ASP A 2 -41.33 7.95 8.83
C ASP A 2 -40.06 8.43 9.57
N ILE A 3 -40.20 9.16 10.67
CA ILE A 3 -39.06 9.62 11.49
C ILE A 3 -38.26 8.41 11.97
N SER A 4 -38.92 7.28 12.25
CA SER A 4 -38.27 6.04 12.65
C SER A 4 -37.42 5.42 11.54
N GLU A 5 -37.81 5.54 10.27
CA GLU A 5 -37.01 5.10 9.13
C GLU A 5 -35.79 6.00 8.92
N ILE A 6 -35.96 7.32 9.08
CA ILE A 6 -34.86 8.29 9.01
C ILE A 6 -33.85 8.03 10.15
N GLN A 7 -34.32 7.77 11.37
CA GLN A 7 -33.47 7.42 12.51
C GLN A 7 -32.72 6.11 12.30
N ALA A 8 -33.38 5.07 11.78
CA ALA A 8 -32.74 3.79 11.47
C ALA A 8 -31.70 3.94 10.34
N GLU A 9 -31.98 4.75 9.34
CA GLU A 9 -31.05 5.07 8.26
C GLU A 9 -29.84 5.89 8.76
N MET A 10 -30.06 6.83 9.70
CA MET A 10 -28.99 7.60 10.34
C MET A 10 -28.12 6.74 11.27
N MET A 11 -28.70 5.76 11.97
CA MET A 11 -27.94 4.82 12.80
C MET A 11 -27.09 3.86 11.97
N LYS A 12 -27.55 3.41 10.79
CA LYS A 12 -26.73 2.59 9.87
C LYS A 12 -25.49 3.32 9.34
N ARG A 13 -25.55 4.65 9.26
CA ARG A 13 -24.48 5.51 8.76
C ARG A 13 -23.53 6.00 9.85
N HIS A 14 -23.90 5.84 11.13
CA HIS A 14 -23.03 6.10 12.26
C HIS A 14 -21.99 4.97 12.39
N VAL A 15 -21.01 5.00 11.49
CA VAL A 15 -19.84 4.15 11.54
C VAL A 15 -18.79 4.90 12.35
N GLY A 16 -18.32 4.29 13.44
CA GLY A 16 -17.28 4.88 14.29
C GLY A 16 -15.97 5.12 13.53
N PRO A 17 -14.97 5.69 14.20
CA PRO A 17 -13.66 5.94 13.59
C PRO A 17 -13.10 4.66 12.98
N SER A 18 -12.52 4.79 11.78
CA SER A 18 -11.93 3.68 11.04
C SER A 18 -10.45 3.98 10.78
N PHE A 19 -9.65 2.93 10.61
CA PHE A 19 -8.26 3.07 10.19
C PHE A 19 -7.89 1.95 9.23
N GLY A 20 -6.85 2.19 8.46
CA GLY A 20 -6.37 1.22 7.48
C GLY A 20 -5.00 1.58 6.96
N PHE A 21 -4.56 0.79 6.00
CA PHE A 21 -3.23 0.92 5.40
C PHE A 21 -3.35 0.99 3.89
N VAL A 22 -2.45 1.75 3.27
CA VAL A 22 -2.26 1.80 1.82
C VAL A 22 -0.83 1.37 1.54
N LYS A 23 -0.68 0.32 0.75
CA LYS A 23 0.57 -0.06 0.11
C LYS A 23 0.72 0.80 -1.15
N LEU A 24 1.85 1.47 -1.26
CA LEU A 24 2.23 2.31 -2.39
C LEU A 24 3.14 1.55 -3.36
N ARG A 25 3.19 2.03 -4.58
CA ARG A 25 4.18 1.58 -5.57
C ARG A 25 5.59 2.01 -5.13
N PRO A 26 6.64 1.21 -5.44
CA PRO A 26 8.01 1.59 -5.11
C PRO A 26 8.46 2.83 -5.88
N GLY A 27 9.29 3.67 -5.25
CA GLY A 27 9.93 4.82 -5.89
C GLY A 27 9.31 6.17 -5.56
N ASP A 28 8.17 6.20 -4.86
CA ASP A 28 7.53 7.44 -4.45
C ASP A 28 7.93 7.90 -3.03
N ASP A 29 7.91 9.21 -2.79
CA ASP A 29 8.14 9.80 -1.46
C ASP A 29 6.89 9.65 -0.57
N VAL A 30 6.93 8.66 0.32
CA VAL A 30 5.80 8.29 1.20
C VAL A 30 5.37 9.43 2.14
N PRO A 31 6.26 10.11 2.87
CA PRO A 31 5.91 11.31 3.63
C PRO A 31 5.21 12.40 2.80
N GLU A 32 5.72 12.68 1.59
CA GLU A 32 5.13 13.69 0.71
C GLU A 32 3.71 13.30 0.28
N ILE A 33 3.51 12.05 -0.14
CA ILE A 33 2.19 11.51 -0.49
C ILE A 33 1.22 11.63 0.68
N ALA A 34 1.63 11.20 1.87
CA ALA A 34 0.79 11.27 3.07
C ALA A 34 0.33 12.71 3.36
N MET A 35 1.26 13.68 3.28
CA MET A 35 0.93 15.08 3.46
C MET A 35 -0.03 15.60 2.38
N ARG A 36 0.24 15.27 1.10
CA ARG A 36 -0.56 15.71 -0.04
C ARG A 36 -1.98 15.17 0.02
N TRP A 37 -2.15 13.87 0.24
CA TRP A 37 -3.47 13.24 0.34
C TRP A 37 -4.27 13.77 1.52
N THR A 38 -3.63 14.00 2.67
CA THR A 38 -4.29 14.65 3.83
C THR A 38 -4.81 16.04 3.47
N LYS A 39 -4.04 16.84 2.72
CA LYS A 39 -4.47 18.19 2.29
C LYS A 39 -5.64 18.11 1.30
N VAL A 40 -5.58 17.22 0.31
CA VAL A 40 -6.63 17.03 -0.70
C VAL A 40 -7.95 16.61 -0.07
N LEU A 41 -7.93 15.60 0.80
CA LEU A 41 -9.16 15.09 1.41
C LEU A 41 -9.77 16.11 2.38
N ARG A 42 -8.95 16.87 3.11
CA ARG A 42 -9.42 17.99 3.92
C ARG A 42 -10.14 19.05 3.09
N THR A 43 -9.66 19.35 1.86
CA THR A 43 -10.40 20.27 0.96
C THR A 43 -11.71 19.70 0.46
N GLY A 44 -11.87 18.37 0.45
CA GLY A 44 -13.10 17.67 0.14
C GLY A 44 -14.04 17.45 1.33
N SER A 45 -13.78 18.09 2.49
CA SER A 45 -14.53 17.89 3.74
C SER A 45 -14.47 16.46 4.31
N ILE A 46 -13.49 15.66 3.89
CA ILE A 46 -13.25 14.31 4.43
C ILE A 46 -12.16 14.43 5.50
N GLU A 47 -12.50 14.08 6.74
CA GLU A 47 -11.61 14.12 7.91
C GLU A 47 -10.74 12.85 7.97
N ALA A 48 -9.92 12.67 6.93
CA ALA A 48 -8.91 11.61 6.85
C ALA A 48 -7.52 12.17 7.15
N LYS A 49 -6.75 11.46 7.99
CA LYS A 49 -5.35 11.77 8.27
C LYS A 49 -4.46 10.63 7.80
N PHE A 50 -3.45 10.94 7.00
CA PHE A 50 -2.46 9.99 6.51
C PHE A 50 -1.13 10.17 7.24
N THR A 51 -0.50 9.06 7.62
CA THR A 51 0.79 9.02 8.31
C THR A 51 1.67 7.96 7.66
N ALA A 52 2.87 8.34 7.24
CA ALA A 52 3.87 7.40 6.74
C ALA A 52 4.29 6.45 7.87
N VAL A 53 4.26 5.13 7.61
CA VAL A 53 4.62 4.10 8.61
C VAL A 53 5.74 3.19 8.13
N ASP A 54 6.00 3.13 6.83
CA ASP A 54 7.09 2.36 6.22
C ASP A 54 7.46 2.95 4.84
N ILE A 55 8.52 2.43 4.21
CA ILE A 55 9.08 2.85 2.91
C ILE A 55 8.09 2.82 1.74
N ASN A 56 7.00 2.09 1.86
CA ASN A 56 5.94 2.00 0.85
C ASN A 56 4.55 1.91 1.48
N THR A 57 4.40 2.28 2.76
CA THR A 57 3.14 2.09 3.47
C THR A 57 2.73 3.36 4.19
N ILE A 58 1.48 3.75 3.97
CA ILE A 58 0.82 4.84 4.68
C ILE A 58 -0.33 4.27 5.48
N MET A 59 -0.43 4.65 6.75
CA MET A 59 -1.61 4.42 7.56
C MET A 59 -2.56 5.60 7.42
N PHE A 60 -3.86 5.35 7.31
CA PHE A 60 -4.87 6.40 7.41
C PHE A 60 -5.78 6.17 8.61
N THR A 61 -6.27 7.25 9.18
CA THR A 61 -7.37 7.26 10.15
C THR A 61 -8.49 8.13 9.60
N LEU A 62 -9.73 7.71 9.82
CA LEU A 62 -10.93 8.36 9.36
C LEU A 62 -11.83 8.61 10.57
N GLU A 63 -12.17 9.87 10.84
CA GLU A 63 -13.00 10.22 12.00
C GLU A 63 -14.46 9.78 11.83
N LYS A 64 -14.99 9.94 10.61
CA LYS A 64 -16.35 9.55 10.25
C LYS A 64 -16.29 8.35 9.32
N GLY A 65 -16.58 7.15 9.84
CA GLY A 65 -16.51 5.92 9.05
C GLY A 65 -17.44 5.90 7.82
N GLN A 66 -18.44 6.80 7.76
CA GLN A 66 -19.32 6.98 6.60
C GLN A 66 -18.55 7.39 5.32
N ASP A 67 -17.42 8.09 5.46
CA ASP A 67 -16.61 8.59 4.33
C ASP A 67 -15.69 7.50 3.74
N THR A 68 -15.77 6.25 4.25
CA THR A 68 -14.89 5.15 3.85
C THR A 68 -15.00 4.84 2.35
N GLN A 69 -16.20 4.96 1.78
CA GLN A 69 -16.41 4.68 0.36
C GLN A 69 -15.73 5.73 -0.53
N GLU A 70 -15.88 7.01 -0.20
CA GLU A 70 -15.24 8.12 -0.91
C GLU A 70 -13.72 8.08 -0.76
N LEU A 71 -13.23 7.75 0.44
CA LEU A 71 -11.81 7.54 0.71
C LEU A 71 -11.23 6.41 -0.15
N LYS A 72 -11.95 5.30 -0.26
CA LYS A 72 -11.56 4.16 -1.10
C LYS A 72 -11.46 4.57 -2.57
N ASP A 73 -12.46 5.27 -3.07
CA ASP A 73 -12.50 5.70 -4.47
C ASP A 73 -11.38 6.72 -4.76
N PHE A 74 -11.12 7.64 -3.83
CA PHE A 74 -9.96 8.52 -3.90
C PHE A 74 -8.67 7.72 -3.95
N ILE A 75 -8.38 6.86 -2.97
CA ILE A 75 -7.10 6.11 -2.91
C ILE A 75 -6.90 5.28 -4.17
N LEU A 76 -7.91 4.53 -4.62
CA LEU A 76 -7.79 3.68 -5.81
C LEU A 76 -7.71 4.47 -7.12
N SER A 77 -8.03 5.77 -7.13
CA SER A 77 -7.79 6.65 -8.27
C SER A 77 -6.33 7.13 -8.37
N GLN A 78 -5.56 7.05 -7.28
CA GLN A 78 -4.20 7.56 -7.24
C GLN A 78 -3.22 6.59 -7.92
N PRO A 79 -2.32 7.07 -8.80
CA PRO A 79 -1.35 6.20 -9.47
C PRO A 79 -0.42 5.48 -8.49
N GLU A 80 -0.07 6.14 -7.37
CA GLU A 80 0.85 5.63 -6.36
C GLU A 80 0.24 4.52 -5.51
N ALA A 81 -1.10 4.42 -5.43
CA ALA A 81 -1.76 3.40 -4.62
C ALA A 81 -1.71 2.02 -5.29
N TYR A 82 -1.28 1.00 -4.56
CA TYR A 82 -1.28 -0.38 -5.02
C TYR A 82 -2.42 -1.19 -4.37
N GLU A 83 -2.46 -1.22 -3.04
CA GLU A 83 -3.46 -1.96 -2.27
C GLU A 83 -3.89 -1.13 -1.05
N MET A 84 -5.20 -1.07 -0.79
CA MET A 84 -5.78 -0.48 0.40
C MET A 84 -6.35 -1.59 1.29
N LYS A 85 -6.09 -1.55 2.60
CA LYS A 85 -6.56 -2.52 3.59
C LYS A 85 -7.34 -1.83 4.71
N ILE A 86 -8.56 -2.32 5.01
CA ILE A 86 -9.37 -1.94 6.19
C ILE A 86 -9.77 -3.22 6.92
N GLY A 87 -9.36 -3.39 8.17
CA GLY A 87 -9.55 -4.67 8.87
C GLY A 87 -8.91 -5.80 8.07
N GLU A 88 -9.67 -6.83 7.70
CA GLU A 88 -9.20 -7.93 6.84
C GLU A 88 -9.52 -7.74 5.34
N GLN A 89 -10.24 -6.68 4.97
CA GLN A 89 -10.62 -6.43 3.59
C GLN A 89 -9.49 -5.73 2.84
N LYS A 90 -9.11 -6.29 1.68
CA LYS A 90 -8.12 -5.74 0.75
C LYS A 90 -8.82 -5.25 -0.52
N PHE A 91 -8.48 -4.04 -0.95
CA PHE A 91 -8.99 -3.39 -2.15
C PHE A 91 -7.85 -3.03 -3.10
N ARG A 92 -8.02 -3.30 -4.39
CA ARG A 92 -7.04 -3.06 -5.45
C ARG A 92 -7.74 -2.54 -6.70
N ARG A 93 -6.99 -1.88 -7.56
CA ARG A 93 -7.50 -1.49 -8.89
C ARG A 93 -7.75 -2.73 -9.75
N PRO A 94 -8.77 -2.72 -10.62
CA PRO A 94 -8.97 -3.80 -11.59
C PRO A 94 -7.71 -4.02 -12.43
N GLY A 95 -7.20 -5.26 -12.46
CA GLY A 95 -6.01 -5.63 -13.22
C GLY A 95 -4.68 -5.60 -12.45
N ASP A 96 -4.61 -5.00 -11.25
CA ASP A 96 -3.40 -5.08 -10.42
C ASP A 96 -3.32 -6.47 -9.75
N PRO A 97 -2.24 -7.26 -9.97
CA PRO A 97 -2.09 -8.59 -9.38
C PRO A 97 -2.01 -8.53 -7.84
N PRO A 98 -2.23 -9.63 -7.11
CA PRO A 98 -1.95 -9.69 -5.68
C PRO A 98 -0.49 -9.34 -5.37
N LEU A 99 -0.25 -8.68 -4.23
CA LEU A 99 1.11 -8.29 -3.84
C LEU A 99 2.04 -9.50 -3.77
N GLU A 100 1.53 -10.62 -3.28
CA GLU A 100 2.26 -11.88 -3.14
C GLU A 100 2.77 -12.38 -4.50
N GLU A 101 1.96 -12.25 -5.57
CA GLU A 101 2.38 -12.63 -6.93
C GLU A 101 3.46 -11.71 -7.49
N VAL A 102 3.41 -10.40 -7.18
CA VAL A 102 4.44 -9.45 -7.61
C VAL A 102 5.75 -9.74 -6.91
N VAL A 103 5.71 -9.99 -5.59
CA VAL A 103 6.90 -10.35 -4.80
C VAL A 103 7.54 -11.62 -5.33
N GLU A 104 6.73 -12.66 -5.62
CA GLU A 104 7.22 -13.90 -6.22
C GLU A 104 7.81 -13.69 -7.61
N ARG A 105 7.19 -12.85 -8.45
CA ARG A 105 7.73 -12.53 -9.77
C ARG A 105 9.07 -11.80 -9.68
N VAL A 106 9.21 -10.84 -8.75
CA VAL A 106 10.47 -10.12 -8.51
C VAL A 106 11.54 -11.06 -7.98
N ARG A 107 11.22 -11.95 -7.04
CA ARG A 107 12.14 -12.98 -6.53
C ARG A 107 12.60 -13.92 -7.63
N ARG A 108 11.68 -14.40 -8.48
CA ARG A 108 12.01 -15.25 -9.63
C ARG A 108 12.89 -14.53 -10.65
N ALA A 109 12.62 -13.26 -10.92
CA ALA A 109 13.43 -12.44 -11.81
C ALA A 109 14.83 -12.17 -11.24
N ALA A 110 14.93 -11.91 -9.94
CA ALA A 110 16.21 -11.73 -9.23
C ALA A 110 17.01 -13.04 -9.07
N GLY A 111 16.32 -14.18 -9.00
CA GLY A 111 16.92 -15.53 -8.91
C GLY A 111 17.40 -16.12 -10.24
N GLY A 112 17.29 -15.39 -11.37
CA GLY A 112 17.78 -15.83 -12.68
C GLY A 112 19.28 -15.62 -12.93
N GLY A 113 20.00 -15.01 -11.99
CA GLY A 113 21.46 -14.84 -12.03
C GLY A 113 22.18 -15.92 -11.22
N GLY A 114 22.04 -17.18 -11.62
CA GLY A 114 22.89 -18.24 -11.09
C GLY A 114 24.31 -18.04 -11.59
N VAL A 115 25.20 -17.54 -10.73
CA VAL A 115 26.63 -17.75 -10.93
C VAL A 115 26.87 -19.22 -10.65
N ASP A 116 27.24 -19.98 -11.69
CA ASP A 116 27.63 -21.38 -11.54
C ASP A 116 28.70 -21.49 -10.45
N PRO A 117 28.50 -22.31 -9.39
CA PRO A 117 29.46 -22.45 -8.30
C PRO A 117 30.81 -23.04 -8.76
N ASP A 118 30.89 -23.53 -10.00
CA ASP A 118 32.12 -24.03 -10.62
C ASP A 118 33.03 -22.91 -11.13
N THR A 119 32.50 -21.69 -11.32
CA THR A 119 33.28 -20.52 -11.77
C THR A 119 34.05 -19.88 -10.61
N ALA A 120 33.48 -19.87 -9.40
CA ALA A 120 34.13 -19.31 -8.21
C ALA A 120 35.36 -20.15 -7.78
N ALA A 121 35.30 -21.47 -7.94
CA ALA A 121 36.41 -22.37 -7.59
C ALA A 121 37.63 -22.25 -8.53
N ALA A 122 37.46 -21.67 -9.73
CA ALA A 122 38.53 -21.47 -10.69
C ALA A 122 39.37 -20.20 -10.42
N GLU A 123 38.77 -19.17 -9.81
CA GLU A 123 39.47 -17.91 -9.49
C GLU A 123 40.31 -17.99 -8.21
N GLU A 124 39.85 -18.71 -7.17
CA GLU A 124 40.63 -18.90 -5.93
C GLU A 124 41.92 -19.72 -6.15
N ARG A 125 41.95 -20.63 -7.13
CA ARG A 125 43.16 -21.40 -7.48
C ARG A 125 44.18 -20.63 -8.31
N ARG A 126 43.80 -19.51 -8.94
CA ARG A 126 44.76 -18.64 -9.66
C ARG A 126 45.47 -17.68 -8.71
N TYR A 127 44.74 -17.08 -7.76
CA TYR A 127 45.34 -16.15 -6.80
C TYR A 127 46.33 -16.80 -5.82
N SER A 128 46.15 -18.09 -5.49
CA SER A 128 47.06 -18.78 -4.56
C SER A 128 48.39 -19.21 -5.21
N LYS A 129 48.55 -19.11 -6.53
CA LYS A 129 49.78 -19.50 -7.24
C LYS A 129 50.71 -18.34 -7.61
N GLU A 130 50.28 -17.09 -7.48
CA GLU A 130 51.09 -15.90 -7.81
C GLU A 130 51.74 -15.23 -6.59
N GLU A 131 51.46 -15.73 -5.37
CA GLU A 131 52.04 -15.24 -4.10
C GLU A 131 52.96 -16.29 -3.44
N LEU A 132 53.85 -16.94 -4.22
CA LEU A 132 54.94 -17.77 -3.69
C LEU A 132 56.29 -17.43 -4.33
#